data_AF-A0A8J9S803-F1
#
_entry.id   AF-A0A8J9S803-F1
#
_cell.length_a   1.000
_cell.length_b   1.000
_cell.length_c   1.000
_cell.angle_alpha   90.00
_cell.angle_beta   90.00
_cell.angle_gamma   90.00
#
_symmetry.space_group_name_H-M   'P 1'
#
loop_
_entity.id
_entity.type
_entity.pdbx_description
1 polymer ?
#
loop_
_entity_poly.entity_id
_entity_poly.type
_entity_poly.pdbx_seq_one_letter_code
_entity_poly.pdbx_strand_id
1 'polypeptide(L)'
;MTSAAIASFPPKSVAKNSAEIVNECEYLEVIGKGDHSVLVVEMAALMVEGDLVAARHLWRRYRDDSIRATALEPWWSVAQCMMEWDVASSWVALQVISDGSDSLFSTYANEIVQAYRTRLAPLSLLKSIDVTSKVSSFAVLLNMTEEDCVQFLNSRKDTHLSSDVFQDMEIYTRIVAFLEASANEVHTD
;
A
#
# COMPACT_ATOMS: atom_id res chain seq x y z
N MET A 1 4.83 -25.95 10.85
CA MET A 1 4.06 -26.52 9.74
C MET A 1 4.09 -25.49 8.64
N THR A 2 4.82 -25.71 7.55
CA THR A 2 4.77 -24.81 6.38
C THR A 2 3.36 -24.90 5.81
N SER A 3 2.64 -23.77 5.77
CA SER A 3 1.30 -23.74 5.18
C SER A 3 1.38 -24.20 3.73
N ALA A 4 0.47 -25.07 3.29
CA ALA A 4 0.35 -25.45 1.88
C ALA A 4 0.06 -24.25 0.95
N ALA A 5 -0.21 -23.07 1.53
CA ALA A 5 -0.55 -21.85 0.82
C ALA A 5 0.63 -21.18 0.09
N ILE A 6 1.89 -21.48 0.41
CA ILE A 6 3.05 -20.89 -0.25
C ILE A 6 3.83 -21.99 -0.96
N ALA A 7 3.27 -22.46 -2.08
CA ALA A 7 3.84 -23.53 -2.90
C ALA A 7 5.23 -23.17 -3.50
N SER A 8 5.61 -21.88 -3.49
CA SER A 8 6.92 -21.38 -3.90
C SER A 8 7.28 -20.11 -3.13
N PHE A 9 8.48 -20.06 -2.55
CA PHE A 9 9.04 -18.85 -1.92
C PHE A 9 10.28 -18.37 -2.71
N PRO A 10 10.40 -17.09 -3.07
CA PRO A 10 9.41 -16.01 -2.85
C PRO A 10 8.12 -16.22 -3.67
N PRO A 11 6.96 -15.76 -3.17
CA PRO A 11 5.68 -15.90 -3.88
C PRO A 11 5.62 -14.96 -5.09
N LYS A 12 4.91 -15.34 -6.15
CA LYS A 12 4.75 -14.45 -7.33
C LYS A 12 3.88 -13.21 -7.04
N SER A 13 3.10 -13.25 -5.97
CA SER A 13 2.12 -12.24 -5.58
C SER A 13 2.07 -12.24 -4.06
N VAL A 14 2.15 -11.06 -3.45
CA VAL A 14 1.94 -10.87 -2.01
C VAL A 14 0.49 -10.55 -1.69
N ALA A 15 -0.28 -10.00 -2.64
CA ALA A 15 -1.66 -9.55 -2.40
C ALA A 15 -2.69 -10.65 -2.13
N LYS A 16 -2.46 -11.89 -2.60
CA LYS A 16 -3.49 -12.94 -2.48
C LYS A 16 -3.65 -13.47 -1.06
N ASN A 17 -2.55 -13.64 -0.33
CA ASN A 17 -2.50 -14.29 0.98
C ASN A 17 -1.51 -13.54 1.91
N SER A 18 -1.51 -12.21 1.90
CA SER A 18 -0.49 -11.40 2.56
C SER A 18 -0.33 -11.72 4.05
N ALA A 19 -1.42 -11.91 4.80
CA ALA A 19 -1.35 -12.36 6.20
C ALA A 19 -0.65 -13.74 6.39
N GLU A 20 -0.87 -14.71 5.50
CA GLU A 20 -0.20 -16.01 5.57
C GLU A 20 1.28 -15.91 5.19
N ILE A 21 1.59 -15.03 4.23
CA ILE A 21 2.96 -14.73 3.81
C ILE A 21 3.75 -14.09 4.96
N VAL A 22 3.17 -13.14 5.69
CA VAL A 22 3.80 -12.55 6.89
C VAL A 22 4.11 -13.65 7.92
N ASN A 23 3.14 -14.50 8.25
CA ASN A 23 3.34 -15.59 9.19
C ASN A 23 4.46 -16.56 8.76
N GLU A 24 4.55 -16.88 7.46
CA GLU A 24 5.62 -17.75 6.95
C GLU A 24 6.99 -17.05 6.98
N CYS A 25 7.06 -15.76 6.64
CA CYS A 25 8.30 -14.98 6.75
C CYS A 25 8.81 -14.96 8.20
N GLU A 26 7.95 -14.65 9.16
CA GLU A 26 8.29 -14.66 10.59
C GLU A 26 8.77 -16.03 11.05
N TYR A 27 8.13 -17.11 10.58
CA TYR A 27 8.59 -18.47 10.86
C TYR A 27 9.99 -18.74 10.27
N LEU A 28 10.23 -18.34 9.01
CA LEU A 28 11.53 -18.47 8.35
C LEU A 28 12.62 -17.68 9.08
N GLU A 29 12.32 -16.49 9.59
CA GLU A 29 13.23 -15.72 10.44
C GLU A 29 13.62 -16.49 11.70
N VAL A 30 12.62 -17.01 12.44
CA VAL A 30 12.84 -17.72 13.73
C VAL A 30 13.71 -18.97 13.55
N ILE A 31 13.56 -19.69 12.45
CA ILE A 31 14.38 -20.89 12.17
C ILE A 31 15.74 -20.57 11.51
N GLY A 32 16.12 -19.30 11.43
CA GLY A 32 17.41 -18.85 10.90
C GLY A 32 17.49 -18.87 9.36
N LYS A 33 16.36 -18.86 8.67
CA LYS A 33 16.24 -18.79 7.19
C LYS A 33 15.73 -17.43 6.68
N GLY A 34 15.64 -16.42 7.53
CA GLY A 34 15.27 -15.05 7.16
C GLY A 34 16.42 -14.30 6.46
N ASP A 35 16.67 -14.63 5.20
CA ASP A 35 17.56 -13.83 4.36
C ASP A 35 16.91 -12.52 3.94
N HIS A 36 17.66 -11.65 3.26
CA HIS A 36 17.17 -10.33 2.84
C HIS A 36 15.94 -10.41 1.90
N SER A 37 15.83 -11.48 1.10
CA SER A 37 14.67 -11.67 0.22
C SER A 37 13.41 -11.99 1.02
N VAL A 38 13.50 -12.80 2.08
CA VAL A 38 12.38 -13.06 3.00
C VAL A 38 11.87 -11.75 3.62
N LEU A 39 12.77 -10.89 4.08
CA LEU A 39 12.41 -9.63 4.72
C LEU A 39 11.75 -8.64 3.75
N VAL A 40 12.20 -8.62 2.49
CA VAL A 40 11.56 -7.80 1.44
C VAL A 40 10.13 -8.28 1.17
N VAL A 41 9.92 -9.60 1.09
CA VAL A 41 8.58 -10.19 0.90
C VAL A 41 7.67 -9.85 2.08
N GLU A 42 8.18 -9.98 3.31
CA GLU A 42 7.46 -9.61 4.53
C GLU A 42 7.07 -8.12 4.53
N MET A 43 8.03 -7.23 4.25
CA MET A 43 7.80 -5.80 4.18
C MET A 43 6.74 -5.43 3.14
N ALA A 44 6.78 -6.06 1.96
CA ALA A 44 5.77 -5.85 0.92
C ALA A 44 4.38 -6.35 1.34
N ALA A 45 4.29 -7.53 1.95
CA ALA A 45 3.03 -8.09 2.45
C ALA A 45 2.42 -7.24 3.57
N LEU A 46 3.24 -6.76 4.52
CA LEU A 46 2.81 -5.84 5.58
C LEU A 46 2.24 -4.53 5.00
N MET A 47 2.88 -3.97 3.97
CA MET A 47 2.37 -2.77 3.30
C MET A 47 1.07 -3.00 2.54
N VAL A 48 0.85 -4.20 1.97
CA VAL A 48 -0.43 -4.57 1.36
C VAL A 48 -1.55 -4.66 2.40
N GLU A 49 -1.30 -5.34 3.53
CA GLU A 49 -2.26 -5.40 4.66
C GLU A 49 -2.48 -4.02 5.29
N GLY A 50 -1.52 -3.11 5.11
CA GLY A 50 -1.53 -1.79 5.71
C GLY A 50 -1.04 -1.75 7.14
N ASP A 51 -0.38 -2.81 7.63
CA ASP A 51 0.28 -2.82 8.92
C ASP A 51 1.66 -2.14 8.84
N LEU A 52 1.61 -0.81 8.71
CA LEU A 52 2.82 0.03 8.62
C LEU A 52 3.59 0.09 9.95
N VAL A 53 2.94 -0.23 11.07
CA VAL A 53 3.57 -0.30 12.38
C VAL A 53 4.49 -1.51 12.45
N ALA A 54 4.01 -2.69 12.04
CA ALA A 54 4.84 -3.88 11.90
C ALA A 54 5.98 -3.66 10.89
N ALA A 55 5.71 -3.03 9.74
CA ALA A 55 6.72 -2.68 8.75
C ALA A 55 7.87 -1.84 9.37
N ARG A 56 7.52 -0.85 10.20
CA ARG A 56 8.50 -0.05 10.96
C ARG A 56 9.30 -0.89 11.97
N HIS A 57 8.65 -1.85 12.64
CA HIS A 57 9.35 -2.74 13.57
C HIS A 57 10.34 -3.65 12.85
N LEU A 58 9.96 -4.19 11.68
CA LEU A 58 10.82 -4.97 10.81
C LEU A 58 12.06 -4.18 10.39
N TRP A 59 11.88 -2.96 9.88
CA TRP A 59 12.99 -2.06 9.54
C TRP A 59 13.93 -1.84 10.72
N ARG A 60 13.39 -1.45 11.89
CA ARG A 60 14.20 -1.17 13.08
C ARG A 60 15.01 -2.36 13.57
N ARG A 61 14.52 -3.59 13.37
CA ARG A 61 15.20 -4.82 13.75
C ARG A 61 16.48 -5.03 12.94
N TYR A 62 16.50 -4.60 11.68
CA TYR A 62 17.58 -4.90 10.72
C TYR A 62 18.34 -3.71 10.18
N ARG A 63 17.99 -2.47 10.56
CA ARG A 63 18.67 -1.25 10.08
C ARG A 63 20.18 -1.21 10.31
N ASP A 64 20.67 -1.92 11.33
CA ASP A 64 22.09 -1.96 11.69
C ASP A 64 22.85 -3.12 11.00
N ASP A 65 22.14 -4.00 10.28
CA ASP A 65 22.69 -5.07 9.44
C ASP A 65 22.84 -4.54 8.00
N SER A 66 24.07 -4.28 7.55
CA SER A 66 24.33 -3.57 6.28
C SER A 66 23.70 -4.23 5.06
N ILE A 67 23.64 -5.57 5.02
CA ILE A 67 23.09 -6.31 3.88
C ILE A 67 21.57 -6.21 3.90
N ARG A 68 20.95 -6.49 5.04
CA ARG A 68 19.49 -6.46 5.17
C ARG A 68 18.92 -5.05 5.10
N ALA A 69 19.62 -4.08 5.70
CA ALA A 69 19.26 -2.67 5.62
C ALA A 69 19.24 -2.19 4.17
N THR A 70 20.28 -2.50 3.39
CA THR A 70 20.35 -2.11 1.96
C THR A 70 19.17 -2.69 1.15
N ALA A 71 18.76 -3.92 1.44
CA ALA A 71 17.62 -4.54 0.76
C ALA A 71 16.27 -3.93 1.19
N LEU A 72 16.12 -3.57 2.46
CA LEU A 72 14.87 -3.06 3.02
C LEU A 72 14.68 -1.55 2.83
N GLU A 73 15.75 -0.76 2.70
CA GLU A 73 15.71 0.71 2.63
C GLU A 73 14.72 1.25 1.57
N PRO A 74 14.67 0.73 0.32
CA PRO A 74 13.70 1.22 -0.66
C PRO A 74 12.25 1.00 -0.22
N TRP A 75 11.97 -0.16 0.38
CA TRP A 75 10.63 -0.52 0.87
C TRP A 75 10.25 0.26 2.13
N TRP A 76 11.22 0.48 3.02
CA TRP A 76 11.02 1.32 4.18
C TRP A 76 10.71 2.77 3.79
N SER A 77 11.36 3.31 2.75
CA SER A 77 11.07 4.64 2.22
C SER A 77 9.60 4.77 1.80
N VAL A 78 9.06 3.74 1.12
CA VAL A 78 7.62 3.68 0.79
C VAL A 78 6.76 3.67 2.05
N ALA A 79 7.04 2.74 2.99
CA ALA A 79 6.26 2.61 4.22
C ALA A 79 6.25 3.91 5.03
N GLN A 80 7.40 4.59 5.12
CA GLN A 80 7.53 5.87 5.81
C GLN A 80 6.64 6.95 5.17
N CYS A 81 6.67 7.13 3.85
CA CYS A 81 5.81 8.09 3.17
C CYS A 81 4.31 7.78 3.41
N MET A 82 3.92 6.51 3.40
CA MET A 82 2.54 6.10 3.69
C MET A 82 2.15 6.42 5.15
N MET A 83 3.05 6.20 6.11
CA MET A 83 2.81 6.54 7.53
C MET A 83 2.67 8.04 7.75
N GLU A 84 3.43 8.85 7.00
CA GLU A 84 3.44 10.31 7.10
C GLU A 84 2.31 10.97 6.30
N TRP A 85 1.49 10.19 5.58
CA TRP A 85 0.47 10.66 4.65
C TRP A 85 1.03 11.49 3.49
N ASP A 86 2.30 11.30 3.15
CA ASP A 86 2.90 11.89 1.95
C ASP A 86 2.58 11.00 0.73
N VAL A 87 1.36 11.18 0.22
CA VAL A 87 0.82 10.40 -0.90
C VAL A 87 1.66 10.59 -2.16
N ALA A 88 2.11 11.81 -2.44
CA ALA A 88 2.93 12.10 -3.62
C ALA A 88 4.28 11.38 -3.56
N SER A 89 4.99 11.49 -2.43
CA SER A 89 6.27 10.78 -2.24
C SER A 89 6.09 9.27 -2.19
N SER A 90 4.95 8.76 -1.69
CA SER A 90 4.64 7.33 -1.72
C SER A 90 4.61 6.79 -3.16
N TRP A 91 4.02 7.54 -4.10
CA TRP A 91 3.98 7.16 -5.51
C TRP A 91 5.36 7.18 -6.16
N VAL A 92 6.15 8.21 -5.88
CA VAL A 92 7.53 8.30 -6.38
C VAL A 92 8.37 7.13 -5.86
N ALA A 93 8.30 6.83 -4.56
CA ALA A 93 9.05 5.73 -3.96
C ALA A 93 8.64 4.36 -4.52
N LEU A 94 7.33 4.13 -4.75
CA LEU A 94 6.84 2.91 -5.39
C LEU A 94 7.29 2.79 -6.85
N GLN A 95 7.31 3.90 -7.59
CA GLN A 95 7.78 3.92 -8.97
C GLN A 95 9.26 3.54 -9.06
N VAL A 96 10.10 4.04 -8.14
CA VAL A 96 11.53 3.69 -8.08
C VAL A 96 11.73 2.17 -7.91
N ILE A 97 10.94 1.52 -7.07
CA ILE A 97 10.99 0.05 -6.91
C ILE A 97 10.49 -0.63 -8.19
N SER A 98 9.40 -0.13 -8.78
CA SER A 98 8.78 -0.71 -9.98
C SER A 98 9.68 -0.65 -11.22
N ASP A 99 10.45 0.42 -11.38
CA ASP A 99 11.38 0.62 -12.49
C ASP A 99 12.71 -0.14 -12.30
N GLY A 100 12.88 -0.80 -11.15
CA GLY A 100 14.01 -1.68 -10.89
C GLY A 100 14.08 -2.87 -11.86
N SER A 101 15.22 -3.58 -11.84
CA SER A 101 15.46 -4.73 -12.72
C SER A 101 14.77 -6.02 -12.27
N ASP A 102 14.26 -6.09 -11.04
CA ASP A 102 13.62 -7.28 -10.49
C ASP A 102 12.11 -7.28 -10.77
N SER A 103 11.68 -8.18 -11.66
CA SER A 103 10.27 -8.34 -12.03
C SER A 103 9.34 -8.69 -10.86
N LEU A 104 9.84 -9.37 -9.81
CA LEU A 104 9.04 -9.66 -8.62
C LEU A 104 8.81 -8.40 -7.80
N PHE A 105 9.83 -7.55 -7.65
CA PHE A 105 9.72 -6.29 -6.93
C PHE A 105 8.76 -5.34 -7.63
N SER A 106 8.81 -5.29 -8.96
CA SER A 106 7.82 -4.56 -9.76
C SER A 106 6.40 -5.08 -9.53
N THR A 107 6.22 -6.41 -9.45
CA THR A 107 4.91 -7.00 -9.15
C THR A 107 4.40 -6.60 -7.77
N TYR A 108 5.24 -6.69 -6.73
CA TYR A 108 4.85 -6.31 -5.37
C TYR A 108 4.58 -4.81 -5.24
N ALA A 109 5.39 -3.95 -5.85
CA ALA A 109 5.16 -2.51 -5.86
C ALA A 109 3.79 -2.16 -6.47
N ASN A 110 3.45 -2.80 -7.60
CA ASN A 110 2.13 -2.63 -8.23
C ASN A 110 0.99 -3.13 -7.35
N GLU A 111 1.17 -4.24 -6.63
CA GLU A 111 0.19 -4.75 -5.67
C GLU A 111 -0.02 -3.79 -4.50
N ILE A 112 1.07 -3.20 -3.98
CA ILE A 112 1.00 -2.16 -2.94
C ILE A 112 0.29 -0.90 -3.46
N VAL A 113 0.55 -0.49 -4.71
CA VAL A 113 -0.17 0.64 -5.35
C VAL A 113 -1.69 0.40 -5.32
N GLN A 114 -2.14 -0.79 -5.72
CA GLN A 114 -3.58 -1.11 -5.73
C GLN A 114 -4.17 -1.17 -4.32
N ALA A 115 -3.46 -1.77 -3.37
CA ALA A 115 -3.89 -1.83 -1.97
C ALA A 115 -3.95 -0.43 -1.34
N TYR A 116 -2.99 0.44 -1.65
CA TYR A 116 -2.95 1.80 -1.11
C TYR A 116 -4.03 2.71 -1.71
N ARG A 117 -4.26 2.65 -3.03
CA ARG A 117 -5.42 3.30 -3.67
C ARG A 117 -6.74 2.85 -3.03
N THR A 118 -6.85 1.57 -2.70
CA THR A 118 -8.04 1.02 -2.05
C THR A 118 -8.29 1.67 -0.68
N ARG A 119 -7.22 1.89 0.10
CA ARG A 119 -7.27 2.58 1.40
C ARG A 119 -7.54 4.08 1.30
N LEU A 120 -7.02 4.75 0.26
CA LEU A 120 -7.24 6.18 0.01
C LEU A 120 -8.65 6.50 -0.51
N ALA A 121 -9.37 5.55 -1.11
CA ALA A 121 -10.73 5.78 -1.64
C ALA A 121 -11.79 4.85 -1.03
N PRO A 122 -11.85 4.74 0.29
CA PRO A 122 -12.68 3.78 0.99
C PRO A 122 -14.19 3.96 0.70
N LEU A 123 -14.98 2.88 0.80
CA LEU A 123 -16.40 2.94 0.46
C LEU A 123 -17.21 3.92 1.30
N SER A 124 -16.87 4.12 2.57
CA SER A 124 -17.54 5.10 3.45
C SER A 124 -17.35 6.53 2.94
N LEU A 125 -16.13 6.89 2.52
CA LEU A 125 -15.83 8.19 1.93
C LEU A 125 -16.62 8.39 0.63
N LEU A 126 -16.62 7.38 -0.24
CA LEU A 126 -17.36 7.43 -1.52
C LEU A 126 -18.88 7.58 -1.35
N LYS A 127 -19.45 7.18 -0.20
CA LYS A 127 -20.86 7.39 0.13
C LYS A 127 -21.15 8.79 0.68
N SER A 128 -20.14 9.44 1.26
CA SER A 128 -20.27 10.74 1.93
C SER A 128 -20.03 11.95 1.01
N ILE A 129 -19.26 11.74 -0.06
CA ILE A 129 -18.84 12.78 -0.99
C ILE A 129 -19.58 12.59 -2.32
N ASP A 130 -20.03 13.68 -2.95
CA ASP A 130 -20.48 13.62 -4.34
C ASP A 130 -19.30 13.33 -5.27
N VAL A 131 -19.09 12.04 -5.52
CA VAL A 131 -18.00 11.50 -6.34
C VAL A 131 -17.96 12.14 -7.73
N THR A 132 -19.12 12.43 -8.33
CA THR A 132 -19.17 12.97 -9.70
C THR A 132 -18.50 14.34 -9.80
N SER A 133 -18.65 15.16 -8.75
CA SER A 133 -18.02 16.48 -8.65
C SER A 133 -16.53 16.43 -8.25
N LYS A 134 -16.01 15.26 -7.88
CA LYS A 134 -14.66 15.09 -7.28
C LYS A 134 -13.74 14.13 -8.04
N VAL A 135 -14.16 13.60 -9.19
CA VAL A 135 -13.38 12.62 -9.96
C VAL A 135 -11.96 13.13 -10.24
N SER A 136 -11.80 14.38 -10.69
CA SER A 136 -10.49 14.96 -11.00
C SER A 136 -9.57 14.99 -9.78
N SER A 137 -10.07 15.41 -8.61
CA SER A 137 -9.29 15.42 -7.37
C SER A 137 -8.92 14.01 -6.91
N PHE A 138 -9.82 13.04 -7.06
CA PHE A 138 -9.50 11.63 -6.79
C PHE A 138 -8.47 11.07 -7.78
N ALA A 139 -8.54 11.41 -9.06
CA ALA A 139 -7.59 10.97 -10.07
C ALA A 139 -6.17 11.44 -9.74
N VAL A 140 -6.03 12.71 -9.31
CA VAL A 140 -4.75 13.26 -8.80
C VAL A 140 -4.28 12.53 -7.54
N LEU A 141 -5.15 12.39 -6.53
CA LEU A 141 -4.80 11.71 -5.27
C LEU A 141 -4.34 10.27 -5.49
N LEU A 142 -5.05 9.54 -6.35
CA LEU A 142 -4.82 8.13 -6.63
C LEU A 142 -3.75 7.91 -7.72
N ASN A 143 -3.16 8.99 -8.24
CA ASN A 143 -2.15 8.99 -9.30
C ASN A 143 -2.56 8.12 -10.50
N MET A 144 -3.70 8.45 -11.10
CA MET A 144 -4.25 7.77 -12.26
C MET A 144 -4.99 8.76 -13.18
N THR A 145 -5.34 8.33 -14.39
CA THR A 145 -6.16 9.16 -15.27
C THR A 145 -7.58 9.29 -14.73
N GLU A 146 -8.33 10.31 -15.15
CA GLU A 146 -9.74 10.45 -14.78
C GLU A 146 -10.58 9.26 -15.26
N GLU A 147 -10.27 8.72 -16.45
CA GLU A 147 -10.94 7.55 -17.00
C GLU A 147 -10.72 6.32 -16.11
N ASP A 148 -9.46 6.03 -15.76
CA ASP A 148 -9.12 4.93 -14.85
C ASP A 148 -9.74 5.14 -13.47
N CYS A 149 -9.80 6.40 -13.00
CA CYS A 149 -10.43 6.75 -11.73
C CYS A 149 -11.92 6.44 -11.75
N VAL A 150 -12.64 6.78 -12.83
CA VAL A 150 -14.06 6.42 -12.96
C VAL A 150 -14.24 4.91 -12.97
N GLN A 151 -13.42 4.18 -13.70
CA GLN A 151 -13.49 2.71 -13.75
C GLN A 151 -13.22 2.08 -12.38
N PHE A 152 -12.15 2.52 -11.70
CA PHE A 152 -11.79 2.10 -10.36
C PHE A 152 -12.93 2.36 -9.37
N LEU A 153 -13.45 3.59 -9.31
CA LEU A 153 -14.53 3.96 -8.41
C LEU A 153 -15.82 3.19 -8.69
N ASN A 154 -16.15 2.93 -9.95
CA ASN A 154 -17.34 2.16 -10.32
C ASN A 154 -17.21 0.67 -9.95
N SER A 155 -16.04 0.05 -10.16
CA SER A 155 -15.80 -1.35 -9.75
C SER A 155 -15.98 -1.58 -8.24
N ARG A 156 -15.77 -0.53 -7.44
CA ARG A 156 -15.94 -0.56 -5.99
C ARG A 156 -17.39 -0.36 -5.54
N LYS A 157 -18.26 0.23 -6.36
CA LYS A 157 -19.67 0.48 -6.00
C LYS A 157 -20.50 -0.81 -5.88
N ASP A 158 -20.10 -1.90 -6.54
CA ASP A 158 -20.91 -3.12 -6.67
C ASP A 158 -20.60 -4.25 -5.67
N THR A 159 -19.75 -4.04 -4.65
CA THR A 159 -19.44 -5.09 -3.67
C THR A 159 -20.18 -4.87 -2.34
N HIS A 160 -21.14 -5.76 -2.05
CA HIS A 160 -21.74 -5.97 -0.73
C HIS A 160 -20.66 -6.45 0.26
N LEU A 161 -19.90 -5.54 0.88
CA LEU A 161 -19.00 -5.90 1.98
C LEU A 161 -19.04 -4.84 3.10
N SER A 162 -19.03 -5.38 4.32
CA SER A 162 -19.36 -4.79 5.60
C SER A 162 -18.56 -3.54 5.97
N SER A 163 -19.16 -2.74 6.85
CA SER A 163 -18.72 -1.45 7.40
C SER A 163 -17.39 -1.42 8.16
N ASP A 164 -16.63 -2.51 8.18
CA ASP A 164 -15.72 -2.77 9.29
C ASP A 164 -14.25 -2.67 8.90
N VAL A 165 -13.82 -1.62 8.20
CA VAL A 165 -12.39 -1.28 8.14
C VAL A 165 -12.23 0.23 8.00
N PHE A 166 -12.58 0.97 9.05
CA PHE A 166 -11.98 2.28 9.28
C PHE A 166 -11.53 2.39 10.72
N GLN A 167 -10.27 2.02 10.95
CA GLN A 167 -9.62 2.28 12.23
C GLN A 167 -8.86 3.60 12.24
N ASP A 168 -8.69 4.27 11.09
CA ASP A 168 -7.80 5.39 10.98
C ASP A 168 -8.55 6.65 10.51
N MET A 169 -9.28 7.24 11.46
CA MET A 169 -10.06 8.47 11.27
C MET A 169 -9.20 9.64 10.80
N GLU A 170 -7.91 9.64 11.10
CA GLU A 170 -6.98 10.69 10.67
C GLU A 170 -6.84 10.72 9.13
N ILE A 171 -6.77 9.54 8.50
CA ILE A 171 -6.75 9.37 7.04
C ILE A 171 -7.97 10.05 6.44
N TYR A 172 -9.14 9.68 6.97
CA TYR A 172 -10.41 10.12 6.46
C TYR A 172 -10.50 11.65 6.52
N THR A 173 -10.15 12.25 7.66
CA THR A 173 -10.16 13.70 7.82
C THR A 173 -9.21 14.41 6.85
N ARG A 174 -7.99 13.91 6.65
CA ARG A 174 -7.03 14.51 5.72
C ARG A 174 -7.48 14.42 4.26
N ILE A 175 -8.07 13.31 3.85
CA ILE A 175 -8.58 13.14 2.49
C ILE A 175 -9.79 14.04 2.24
N VAL A 176 -10.73 14.13 3.19
CA VAL A 176 -11.86 15.06 3.09
C VAL A 176 -11.35 16.50 2.94
N ALA A 177 -10.42 16.91 3.80
CA ALA A 177 -9.83 18.26 3.73
C ALA A 177 -9.15 18.54 2.38
N PHE A 178 -8.41 17.56 1.84
CA PHE A 178 -7.83 17.66 0.49
C PHE A 178 -8.90 17.84 -0.58
N LEU A 179 -9.93 17.00 -0.59
CA LEU A 179 -11.02 17.05 -1.58
C LEU A 179 -11.85 18.33 -1.49
N GLU A 180 -12.02 18.89 -0.28
CA GLU A 180 -12.67 20.18 -0.06
C GLU A 180 -11.81 21.35 -0.53
N ALA A 181 -10.51 21.35 -0.24
CA ALA A 181 -9.58 22.37 -0.71
C ALA A 181 -9.53 22.44 -2.24
N SER A 182 -9.42 21.29 -2.91
CA SER A 182 -9.42 21.23 -4.38
C SER A 182 -10.73 21.71 -5.03
N ALA A 183 -11.86 21.78 -4.30
CA ALA A 183 -13.08 22.41 -4.82
C ALA A 183 -12.98 23.93 -4.89
N ASN A 184 -12.35 24.52 -3.88
CA ASN A 184 -12.37 25.96 -3.66
C ASN A 184 -11.41 26.69 -4.58
N GLU A 185 -10.36 26.01 -5.08
CA GLU A 185 -9.44 26.56 -6.07
C GLU A 185 -10.10 26.77 -7.45
N VAL A 186 -11.23 26.13 -7.75
CA VAL A 186 -11.96 26.28 -9.03
C VAL A 186 -12.82 27.57 -9.08
N HIS A 187 -12.92 28.31 -7.97
CA HIS A 187 -13.76 29.52 -7.87
C HIS A 187 -12.99 30.84 -7.70
N THR A 188 -11.66 30.82 -7.82
CA THR A 188 -10.81 32.01 -7.62
C THR A 188 -10.16 32.59 -8.88
N ASP A 189 -10.52 32.11 -10.08
CA ASP A 189 -10.06 32.68 -11.36
C ASP A 189 -11.17 33.39 -12.13
#